data_AF-A7AYV9-F1
#
_entry.id   AF-A7AYV9-F1
#
_cell.length_a   1.000
_cell.length_b   1.000
_cell.length_c   1.000
_cell.angle_alpha   90.00
_cell.angle_beta   90.00
_cell.angle_gamma   90.00
#
_symmetry.space_group_name_H-M   'P 1'
#
loop_
_entity.id
_entity.type
_entity.pdbx_description
1 polymer ?
#
loop_
_entity_poly.entity_id
_entity_poly.type
_entity_poly.pdbx_seq_one_letter_code
_entity_poly.pdbx_strand_id
1 'polypeptide(L)' 'MEKRGSRYFRYALYNATKYVCHWDKSFGAYLEKKRSEGKHYNVAISHAAKKLVRLIFAMEKSGKAYLPTA' A
#
# COMPACT_ATOMS: atom_id res chain seq x y z
N MET A 1 -7.10 -3.68 5.10
CA MET A 1 -7.89 -2.52 4.62
C MET A 1 -9.07 -2.32 5.56
N GLU A 2 -9.35 -1.09 5.98
CA GLU A 2 -10.56 -0.79 6.75
C GLU A 2 -11.81 -1.06 5.89
N LYS A 3 -12.91 -1.51 6.51
CA LYS A 3 -14.16 -1.82 5.79
C LYS A 3 -15.07 -0.60 5.62
N ARG A 4 -14.76 0.51 6.29
CA ARG A 4 -15.48 1.79 6.22
C ARG A 4 -15.06 2.60 4.99
N GLY A 5 -15.94 3.51 4.55
CA GLY A 5 -15.71 4.39 3.41
C GLY A 5 -16.08 3.79 2.04
N SER A 6 -15.81 4.55 0.98
CA SER A 6 -16.21 4.22 -0.39
C SER A 6 -15.67 2.86 -0.86
N ARG A 7 -16.58 1.98 -1.30
CA ARG A 7 -16.23 0.67 -1.88
C ARG A 7 -15.34 0.83 -3.10
N TYR A 8 -15.66 1.79 -3.98
CA TYR A 8 -14.91 2.04 -5.22
C TYR A 8 -13.50 2.51 -4.93
N PHE A 9 -13.33 3.43 -3.98
CA PHE A 9 -12.01 3.92 -3.61
C PHE A 9 -11.13 2.82 -3.03
N ARG A 10 -11.68 1.99 -2.14
CA ARG A 10 -10.96 0.83 -1.59
C ARG A 10 -10.55 -0.16 -2.69
N TYR A 11 -11.42 -0.40 -3.67
CA TYR A 11 -11.12 -1.29 -4.79
C TYR A 11 -9.99 -0.73 -5.69
N ALA A 12 -10.06 0.56 -6.03
CA ALA A 12 -9.03 1.23 -6.82
C ALA A 12 -7.66 1.17 -6.13
N LEU A 13 -7.60 1.55 -4.84
CA LEU A 13 -6.38 1.48 -4.04
C LEU A 13 -5.81 0.07 -3.94
N TYR A 14 -6.68 -0.94 -3.75
CA TYR A 14 -6.25 -2.32 -3.65
C TYR A 14 -5.58 -2.81 -4.93
N ASN A 15 -6.14 -2.47 -6.10
CA ASN A 15 -5.55 -2.84 -7.39
C ASN A 15 -4.28 -2.04 -7.69
N ALA A 16 -4.26 -0.73 -7.42
CA ALA A 16 -3.08 0.10 -7.57
C ALA A 16 -1.90 -0.44 -6.74
N THR A 17 -2.17 -0.87 -5.50
CA THR A 17 -1.14 -1.43 -4.61
C THR A 17 -0.42 -2.64 -5.20
N LYS A 18 -1.11 -3.49 -6.00
CA LYS A 18 -0.46 -4.64 -6.65
C LYS A 18 0.66 -4.20 -7.58
N TYR A 19 0.42 -3.13 -8.35
CA TYR A 19 1.41 -2.55 -9.25
C TYR A 19 2.50 -1.80 -8.47
N VAL A 20 2.14 -1.05 -7.43
CA VAL A 20 3.12 -0.37 -6.57
C VAL A 20 4.10 -1.38 -5.96
N CYS A 21 3.61 -2.51 -5.43
CA CYS A 21 4.48 -3.55 -4.90
C CYS A 21 5.39 -4.22 -5.96
N HIS A 22 5.07 -4.10 -7.24
CA HIS A 22 5.88 -4.64 -8.33
C HIS A 22 7.00 -3.67 -8.75
N TRP A 23 6.67 -2.38 -8.87
CA TRP A 23 7.61 -1.36 -9.36
C TRP A 23 8.43 -0.69 -8.26
N ASP A 24 7.86 -0.56 -7.06
CA ASP A 24 8.53 0.03 -5.91
C ASP A 24 9.11 -1.07 -5.01
N LYS A 25 10.44 -1.13 -4.97
CA LYS A 25 11.20 -2.13 -4.20
C LYS A 25 10.89 -2.07 -2.69
N SER A 26 10.65 -0.89 -2.14
CA SER A 26 10.34 -0.71 -0.72
C SER A 26 8.96 -1.28 -0.36
N PHE A 27 7.99 -1.12 -1.26
CA PHE A 27 6.68 -1.76 -1.10
C PHE A 27 6.73 -3.27 -1.37
N GLY A 28 7.53 -3.72 -2.35
CA GLY A 28 7.79 -5.14 -2.61
C GLY A 28 8.38 -5.86 -1.41
N ALA A 29 9.46 -5.33 -0.82
CA ALA A 29 10.07 -5.86 0.39
C ALA A 29 9.09 -5.86 1.58
N TYR A 30 8.25 -4.83 1.69
CA TYR A 30 7.22 -4.79 2.72
C TYR A 30 6.14 -5.87 2.52
N LEU A 31 5.72 -6.13 1.27
CA LEU A 31 4.79 -7.19 0.94
C LEU A 31 5.38 -8.56 1.27
N GLU A 32 6.63 -8.80 0.89
CA GLU A 32 7.34 -10.04 1.18
C GLU A 32 7.48 -10.27 2.68
N LYS A 33 7.87 -9.24 3.44
CA LYS A 33 7.88 -9.29 4.90
C LYS A 33 6.51 -9.66 5.47
N LYS A 34 5.42 -9.12 4.92
CA LYS A 34 4.07 -9.49 5.37
C LYS A 34 3.68 -10.91 4.99
N ARG A 35 4.21 -11.46 3.91
CA ARG A 35 4.02 -12.87 3.53
C ARG A 35 4.84 -13.81 4.40
N SER A 36 6.08 -13.46 4.74
CA SER A 36 6.94 -14.26 5.63
C SER A 36 6.41 -14.30 7.07
N GLU A 37 5.65 -13.28 7.51
CA GLU A 37 4.84 -13.31 8.73
C GLU A 37 3.68 -14.33 8.69
N GLY A 38 3.53 -15.13 7.63
CA GLY A 38 2.49 -16.16 7.49
C GLY A 38 1.15 -15.66 6.96
N LYS A 39 1.07 -14.40 6.49
CA LYS A 39 -0.20 -13.85 6.00
C LYS A 39 -0.48 -14.26 4.57
N HIS A 40 -1.74 -14.62 4.31
CA HIS A 40 -2.22 -14.86 2.96
C HIS A 40 -1.99 -13.63 2.06
N TYR A 41 -1.69 -13.86 0.78
CA TYR A 41 -1.31 -12.81 -0.18
C TYR A 41 -2.29 -11.62 -0.19
N ASN A 42 -3.60 -11.87 -0.26
CA ASN A 42 -4.60 -10.80 -0.27
C ASN A 42 -4.64 -9.98 1.02
N VAL A 43 -4.30 -10.60 2.15
CA VAL A 43 -4.18 -9.92 3.45
C VAL A 43 -2.90 -9.09 3.47
N ALA A 44 -1.79 -9.64 2.97
CA ALA A 44 -0.52 -8.92 2.85
C ALA A 44 -0.64 -7.68 1.94
N ILE A 45 -1.31 -7.79 0.78
CA ILE A 45 -1.65 -6.65 -0.08
C ILE A 45 -2.53 -5.65 0.67
N SER A 46 -3.51 -6.12 1.44
CA SER A 46 -4.36 -5.25 2.26
C SER A 46 -3.58 -4.47 3.33
N HIS A 47 -2.43 -4.96 3.78
CA HIS A 47 -1.51 -4.23 4.65
C HIS A 47 -0.68 -3.21 3.86
N ALA A 48 -0.18 -3.57 2.68
CA ALA A 48 0.55 -2.67 1.80
C ALA A 48 -0.35 -1.50 1.34
N ALA A 49 -1.61 -1.77 1.01
CA ALA A 49 -2.58 -0.74 0.62
C ALA A 49 -2.83 0.26 1.77
N LYS A 50 -2.90 -0.23 3.01
CA LYS A 50 -3.01 0.63 4.20
C LYS A 50 -1.77 1.52 4.38
N LYS A 51 -0.59 1.01 4.04
CA LYS A 51 0.66 1.79 4.04
C LYS A 51 0.64 2.85 2.93
N LEU A 52 0.19 2.50 1.73
CA LEU A 52 0.05 3.42 0.59
C LEU A 52 -0.88 4.59 0.89
N VAL A 53 -2.06 4.34 1.46
CA VAL A 53 -3.01 5.41 1.83
C VAL A 53 -2.39 6.40 2.81
N ARG A 54 -1.66 5.90 3.82
CA ARG A 54 -0.98 6.77 4.80
C ARG A 54 0.11 7.61 4.15
N LEU A 55 0.84 7.05 3.19
CA LEU A 55 1.86 7.76 2.43
C LEU A 55 1.23 8.89 1.60
N ILE A 56 0.18 8.59 0.83
CA ILE A 56 -0.56 9.58 0.03
C ILE A 56 -1.08 10.69 0.95
N PHE A 57 -1.71 10.32 2.07
CA PHE A 57 -2.21 11.31 3.04
C PHE A 57 -1.10 12.19 3.63
N ALA A 58 0.07 11.63 3.92
CA ALA A 58 1.21 12.39 4.40
C ALA A 58 1.77 13.35 3.33
N MET A 59 1.80 12.92 2.07
CA MET A 59 2.19 13.77 0.94
C MET A 59 1.22 14.94 0.76
N GLU A 60 -0.08 14.65 0.69
CA GLU A 60 -1.14 15.67 0.58
C GLU A 60 -1.07 16.68 1.73
N LYS A 61 -0.89 16.20 2.97
CA LYS A 61 -0.82 17.07 4.15
C LYS A 61 0.43 17.94 4.19
N SER A 62 1.56 17.45 3.68
CA SER A 62 2.85 18.16 3.75
C SER A 62 3.19 18.94 2.48
N GLY A 63 2.47 18.72 1.39
CA GLY A 63 2.80 19.26 0.06
C GLY A 63 4.13 18.74 -0.52
N LYS A 64 4.73 17.71 0.10
CA LYS A 64 6.02 17.16 -0.34
C LYS A 64 5.81 16.07 -1.40
N ALA A 65 6.64 16.11 -2.44
CA ALA A 65 6.67 15.07 -3.46
C ALA A 65 7.13 13.72 -2.87
N TYR A 66 6.75 12.64 -3.54
CA TYR A 66 7.21 11.31 -3.18
C TYR A 66 8.71 11.17 -3.47
N LEU A 67 9.47 10.77 -2.46
CA LEU A 67 10.89 10.43 -2.59
C LEU A 67 11.03 8.94 -2.26
N PRO A 68 11.22 8.08 -3.27
CA PRO A 68 11.48 6.66 -3.02
C PRO A 68 12.78 6.54 -2.22
N THR A 69 12.74 5.81 -1.10
CA THR A 69 13.96 5.45 -0.39
C THR A 69 14.74 4.47 -1.25
N ALA A 70 15.99 4.85 -1.60
CA ALA A 70 16.90 4.04 -2.40
C ALA A 70 17.28 2.73 -1.71
#